data_AF-A0A812S670-F1
#
_entry.id   AF-A0A812S670-F1
#
_cell.length_a   1.000
_cell.length_b   1.000
_cell.length_c   1.000
_cell.angle_alpha   90.00
_cell.angle_beta   90.00
_cell.angle_gamma   90.00
#
_symmetry.space_group_name_H-M   'P 1'
#
loop_
_entity.id
_entity.type
_entity.pdbx_description
1 polymer ?
#
loop_
_entity_poly.entity_id
_entity_poly.type
_entity_poly.pdbx_seq_one_letter_code
_entity_poly.pdbx_strand_id
1 'polypeptide(L)'
;LMTAHLPVNRVTRPFWRGLYAVHVAIRDGWIATRRFFWNEPLFRSQCEAIGAQFQMEEIPYLTGRGRIVIGSGVRLSGKSGIGFTSRVTAQPELKIGDKTFVGHDCSFSIAKAISIGRNCLLAGGVSIRDYDGHPLDAEARRAGEFVVPEAVRPVTIGDDVWLGSGVRVLKGVTIGDRAVVAAGSVVVKDVPADTVVAGGQPVLESSTKEPLADTPRPRSLWRRAATWSVWGYTVALAVIVGSLWIGTDRWWWATILAFAPRWPWLVPAPLVLLFAVFARWGVGACALIITLGAVLMGVRVNLPLPREPTGAEFRLVTMNVAAGAVEPEHFVAVWPELTD
;
A
#
# COMPACT_ATOMS: atom_id res chain seq x y z
N LEU A 1 12.97 1.04 27.64
CA LEU A 1 13.40 -0.04 26.72
C LEU A 1 14.86 0.20 26.39
N MET A 2 15.78 -0.70 26.79
CA MET A 2 17.19 -0.59 26.37
C MET A 2 17.28 -0.96 24.88
N THR A 3 17.59 0.01 24.03
CA THR A 3 17.90 -0.22 22.61
C THR A 3 19.42 -0.27 22.44
N ALA A 4 20.01 -1.43 22.71
CA ALA A 4 21.39 -1.70 22.32
C ALA A 4 21.40 -2.15 20.84
N HIS A 5 22.20 -1.49 20.01
CA HIS A 5 22.39 -1.86 18.61
C HIS A 5 23.83 -2.36 18.40
N LEU A 6 23.98 -3.52 17.77
CA LEU A 6 25.30 -3.97 17.34
C LEU A 6 25.80 -3.07 16.21
N PRO A 7 27.01 -2.48 16.32
CA PRO A 7 27.51 -1.56 15.31
C PRO A 7 27.88 -2.29 14.01
N VAL A 8 27.25 -1.88 12.90
CA VAL A 8 27.62 -2.32 11.54
C VAL A 8 28.52 -1.26 10.90
N ASN A 9 29.82 -1.32 11.19
CA ASN A 9 30.82 -0.38 10.69
C ASN A 9 31.63 -0.98 9.51
N ARG A 10 32.62 -0.25 8.97
CA ARG A 10 33.41 -0.73 7.82
C ARG A 10 34.11 -2.07 8.07
N VAL A 11 34.50 -2.36 9.31
CA VAL A 11 35.22 -3.59 9.71
C VAL A 11 34.24 -4.76 9.89
N THR A 12 33.09 -4.55 10.53
CA THR A 12 32.11 -5.62 10.78
C THR A 12 31.14 -5.87 9.61
N ARG A 13 31.03 -4.94 8.66
CA ARG A 13 30.12 -5.04 7.50
C ARG A 13 30.33 -6.28 6.63
N PRO A 14 31.56 -6.72 6.28
CA PRO A 14 31.75 -7.95 5.49
C PRO A 14 31.19 -9.19 6.21
N PHE A 15 31.39 -9.28 7.52
CA PHE A 15 30.83 -10.37 8.33
C PHE A 15 29.30 -10.40 8.27
N TRP A 16 28.63 -9.26 8.49
CA TRP A 16 27.17 -9.18 8.41
C TRP A 16 26.63 -9.45 7.01
N ARG A 17 27.35 -9.06 5.95
CA ARG A 17 27.02 -9.43 4.56
C ARG A 17 27.12 -10.94 4.34
N GLY A 18 28.14 -11.58 4.90
CA GLY A 18 28.28 -13.04 4.88
C GLY A 18 27.11 -13.72 5.58
N LEU A 19 26.74 -13.26 6.78
CA LEU A 19 25.57 -13.78 7.48
C LEU A 19 24.26 -13.57 6.71
N TYR A 20 24.09 -12.41 6.06
CA TYR A 20 22.93 -12.16 5.20
C TYR A 20 22.89 -13.11 4.00
N ALA A 21 24.04 -13.36 3.36
CA ALA A 21 24.12 -14.31 2.26
C ALA A 21 23.76 -15.74 2.71
N VAL A 22 24.25 -16.17 3.87
CA VAL A 22 23.87 -17.47 4.48
C VAL A 22 22.36 -17.50 4.78
N HIS A 23 21.82 -16.43 5.36
CA HIS A 23 20.39 -16.31 5.63
C HIS A 23 19.54 -16.45 4.35
N VAL A 24 19.93 -15.76 3.27
CA VAL A 24 19.26 -15.85 1.96
C VAL A 24 19.38 -17.26 1.38
N ALA A 25 20.56 -17.88 1.46
CA ALA A 25 20.76 -19.24 0.96
C ALA A 25 19.90 -20.28 1.71
N ILE A 26 19.80 -20.16 3.03
CA ILE A 26 18.93 -21.03 3.85
C ILE A 26 17.46 -20.81 3.47
N ARG A 27 17.03 -19.55 3.36
CA ARG A 27 15.66 -19.19 2.99
C ARG A 27 15.31 -19.74 1.60
N ASP A 28 16.16 -19.50 0.61
CA ASP A 28 15.90 -19.90 -0.78
C ASP A 28 15.97 -21.43 -0.94
N GLY A 29 16.89 -22.09 -0.23
CA GLY A 29 16.96 -23.54 -0.13
C GLY A 29 15.69 -24.15 0.50
N TRP A 30 15.17 -23.53 1.56
CA TRP A 30 13.91 -23.93 2.18
C TRP A 30 12.73 -23.75 1.22
N ILE A 31 12.62 -22.59 0.55
CA ILE A 31 11.57 -22.33 -0.45
C ILE A 31 11.64 -23.36 -1.58
N ALA A 32 12.83 -23.63 -2.12
CA ALA A 32 13.01 -24.61 -3.19
C ALA A 32 12.63 -26.03 -2.76
N THR A 33 13.06 -26.44 -1.57
CA THR A 33 12.75 -27.76 -0.99
C THR A 33 11.25 -27.92 -0.77
N ARG A 34 10.62 -26.97 -0.07
CA ARG A 34 9.17 -26.98 0.19
C ARG A 34 8.38 -26.92 -1.12
N ARG A 35 8.82 -26.13 -2.10
CA ARG A 35 8.19 -26.07 -3.42
C ARG A 35 8.16 -27.44 -4.07
N PHE A 36 9.31 -28.08 -4.18
CA PHE A 36 9.48 -29.34 -4.90
C PHE A 36 8.77 -30.50 -4.22
N PHE A 37 8.94 -30.65 -2.90
CA PHE A 37 8.44 -31.82 -2.17
C PHE A 37 7.00 -31.69 -1.67
N TRP A 38 6.46 -30.47 -1.57
CA TRP A 38 5.16 -30.25 -0.93
C TRP A 38 4.22 -29.41 -1.80
N ASN A 39 4.60 -28.15 -2.07
CA ASN A 39 3.66 -27.21 -2.65
C ASN A 39 3.25 -27.63 -4.07
N GLU A 40 4.21 -27.92 -4.95
CA GLU A 40 3.93 -28.19 -6.37
C GLU A 40 3.15 -29.50 -6.58
N PRO A 41 3.49 -30.64 -5.95
CA PRO A 41 2.68 -31.86 -6.04
C PRO A 41 1.25 -31.66 -5.55
N LEU A 42 1.07 -30.95 -4.42
CA LEU A 42 -0.26 -30.67 -3.89
C LEU A 42 -1.07 -29.81 -4.86
N PHE A 43 -0.49 -28.74 -5.38
CA PHE A 43 -1.21 -27.88 -6.31
C PHE A 43 -1.51 -28.57 -7.65
N ARG A 44 -0.56 -29.38 -8.17
CA ARG A 44 -0.78 -30.23 -9.35
C ARG A 44 -1.98 -31.16 -9.16
N SER A 45 -2.17 -31.72 -7.96
CA SER A 45 -3.33 -32.58 -7.67
C SER A 45 -4.68 -31.87 -7.73
N GLN A 46 -4.69 -30.53 -7.66
CA GLN A 46 -5.91 -29.72 -7.74
C GLN A 46 -6.18 -29.21 -9.16
N CYS A 47 -5.27 -29.48 -10.11
CA CYS A 47 -5.36 -29.01 -11.48
C CYS A 47 -5.65 -30.17 -12.43
N GLU A 48 -6.43 -29.89 -13.46
CA GLU A 48 -6.71 -30.84 -14.54
C GLU A 48 -5.44 -31.12 -15.35
N ALA A 49 -4.70 -30.05 -15.65
CA ALA A 49 -3.44 -30.13 -16.40
C ALA A 49 -2.51 -28.99 -16.00
N ILE A 50 -1.22 -29.31 -15.90
CA ILE A 50 -0.14 -28.34 -15.73
C ILE A 50 1.00 -28.70 -16.69
N GLY A 51 1.39 -27.75 -17.53
CA GLY A 51 2.47 -27.90 -18.49
C GLY A 51 3.86 -28.08 -17.87
N ALA A 52 4.84 -28.28 -18.74
CA ALA A 52 6.24 -28.43 -18.35
C ALA A 52 6.79 -27.11 -17.78
N GLN A 53 7.86 -27.17 -16.98
CA GLN A 53 8.57 -25.99 -16.45
C GLN A 53 7.69 -25.01 -15.63
N PHE A 54 6.57 -25.49 -15.10
CA PHE A 54 5.75 -24.73 -14.16
C PHE A 54 6.56 -24.38 -12.91
N GLN A 55 6.41 -23.16 -12.42
CA GLN A 55 7.09 -22.66 -11.23
C GLN A 55 6.08 -21.98 -10.32
N MET A 56 6.16 -22.26 -9.02
CA MET A 56 5.39 -21.53 -8.03
C MET A 56 6.17 -21.34 -6.73
N GLU A 57 5.94 -20.23 -6.03
CA GLU A 57 6.59 -19.96 -4.74
C GLU A 57 5.75 -20.49 -3.57
N GLU A 58 4.47 -20.15 -3.54
CA GLU A 58 3.52 -20.57 -2.51
C GLU A 58 2.29 -21.23 -3.15
N ILE A 59 1.57 -22.05 -2.37
CA ILE A 59 0.31 -22.63 -2.82
C ILE A 59 -0.75 -21.52 -2.86
N PRO A 60 -1.47 -21.32 -3.98
CA PRO A 60 -2.61 -20.41 -4.01
C PRO A 60 -3.69 -20.78 -2.99
N TYR A 61 -4.36 -19.79 -2.43
CA TYR A 61 -5.55 -20.04 -1.62
C TYR A 61 -6.71 -20.45 -2.52
N LEU A 62 -7.03 -21.75 -2.51
CA LEU A 62 -8.09 -22.35 -3.31
C LEU A 62 -9.41 -22.39 -2.53
N THR A 63 -10.49 -21.90 -3.12
CA THR A 63 -11.85 -22.08 -2.59
C THR A 63 -12.79 -22.61 -3.66
N GLY A 64 -13.75 -23.43 -3.26
CA GLY A 64 -14.69 -24.08 -4.19
C GLY A 64 -14.06 -25.17 -5.05
N ARG A 65 -14.83 -25.66 -6.03
CA ARG A 65 -14.39 -26.66 -7.02
C ARG A 65 -14.52 -26.08 -8.42
N GLY A 66 -13.51 -26.30 -9.24
CA GLY A 66 -13.46 -25.86 -10.62
C GLY A 66 -12.30 -26.49 -11.36
N ARG A 67 -12.27 -26.29 -12.67
CA ARG A 67 -11.23 -26.82 -13.54
C ARG A 67 -10.09 -25.82 -13.65
N ILE A 68 -8.87 -26.24 -13.34
CA ILE A 68 -7.66 -25.42 -13.51
C ILE A 68 -6.79 -26.03 -14.60
N VAL A 69 -6.48 -25.26 -15.63
CA VAL A 69 -5.57 -25.64 -16.72
C VAL A 69 -4.45 -24.62 -16.82
N ILE A 70 -3.20 -25.07 -16.68
CA ILE A 70 -2.02 -24.23 -16.71
C ILE A 70 -1.07 -24.68 -17.82
N GLY A 71 -0.65 -23.73 -18.65
CA GLY A 71 0.31 -23.92 -19.72
C GLY A 71 1.74 -24.21 -19.24
N SER A 72 2.63 -24.40 -20.20
CA SER A 72 4.06 -24.65 -19.94
C SER A 72 4.81 -23.36 -19.64
N GLY A 73 5.75 -23.40 -18.70
CA GLY A 73 6.59 -22.25 -18.33
C GLY A 73 5.85 -21.17 -17.54
N VAL A 74 4.65 -21.44 -17.04
CA VAL A 74 3.90 -20.50 -16.18
C VAL A 74 4.60 -20.34 -14.84
N ARG A 75 4.69 -19.11 -14.35
CA ARG A 75 5.24 -18.79 -13.02
C ARG A 75 4.21 -18.09 -12.15
N LEU A 76 3.89 -18.68 -11.01
CA LEU A 76 3.07 -18.09 -9.95
C LEU A 76 3.99 -17.58 -8.82
N SER A 77 4.16 -16.27 -8.71
CA SER A 77 4.97 -15.65 -7.67
C SER A 77 4.11 -15.29 -6.47
N GLY A 78 4.63 -15.53 -5.26
CA GLY A 78 3.93 -15.21 -4.05
C GLY A 78 2.64 -16.01 -3.81
N LYS A 79 1.75 -15.41 -3.01
CA LYS A 79 0.44 -15.98 -2.67
C LYS A 79 -0.62 -15.38 -3.57
N SER A 80 -1.36 -16.22 -4.29
CA SER A 80 -2.53 -15.81 -5.08
C SER A 80 -3.79 -16.45 -4.52
N GLY A 81 -4.96 -15.88 -4.79
CA GLY A 81 -6.26 -16.48 -4.47
C GLY A 81 -6.96 -16.97 -5.73
N ILE A 82 -7.45 -18.20 -5.73
CA ILE A 82 -8.30 -18.75 -6.80
C ILE A 82 -9.59 -19.23 -6.15
N GLY A 83 -10.67 -18.50 -6.37
CA GLY A 83 -11.98 -18.79 -5.81
C GLY A 83 -12.96 -19.20 -6.88
N PHE A 84 -13.43 -20.44 -6.78
CA PHE A 84 -14.49 -20.99 -7.62
C PHE A 84 -15.84 -20.90 -6.92
N THR A 85 -16.84 -20.43 -7.66
CA THR A 85 -18.23 -20.46 -7.20
C THR A 85 -19.04 -21.47 -8.01
N SER A 86 -18.89 -22.75 -7.66
CA SER A 86 -19.63 -23.87 -8.26
C SER A 86 -21.14 -23.88 -7.94
N ARG A 87 -21.62 -22.90 -7.17
CA ARG A 87 -23.05 -22.70 -6.89
C ARG A 87 -23.80 -22.06 -8.05
N VAL A 88 -23.08 -21.39 -8.95
CA VAL A 88 -23.67 -20.61 -10.05
C VAL A 88 -23.56 -21.33 -11.38
N THR A 89 -22.40 -21.88 -11.71
CA THR A 89 -22.26 -22.78 -12.86
C THR A 89 -21.66 -24.11 -12.46
N ALA A 90 -21.98 -25.15 -13.23
CA ALA A 90 -21.63 -26.53 -12.88
C ALA A 90 -20.11 -26.79 -12.91
N GLN A 91 -19.37 -26.12 -13.79
CA GLN A 91 -17.94 -26.36 -14.01
C GLN A 91 -17.21 -25.06 -14.32
N PRO A 92 -16.93 -24.21 -13.32
CA PRO A 92 -16.16 -23.00 -13.53
C PRO A 92 -14.70 -23.34 -13.90
N GLU A 93 -14.11 -22.58 -14.82
CA GLU A 93 -12.76 -22.87 -15.36
C GLU A 93 -11.80 -21.68 -15.23
N LEU A 94 -10.56 -21.96 -14.82
CA LEU A 94 -9.42 -21.05 -14.95
C LEU A 94 -8.41 -21.65 -15.93
N LYS A 95 -8.13 -20.93 -17.01
CA LYS A 95 -7.11 -21.29 -17.99
C LYS A 95 -6.01 -20.24 -18.05
N ILE A 96 -4.76 -20.65 -17.91
CA ILE A 96 -3.58 -19.79 -18.04
C ILE A 96 -2.67 -20.34 -19.14
N GLY A 97 -2.38 -19.52 -20.15
CA GLY A 97 -1.53 -19.88 -21.27
C GLY A 97 -0.04 -19.95 -20.92
N ASP A 98 0.73 -20.51 -21.84
CA ASP A 98 2.16 -20.74 -21.70
C ASP A 98 2.95 -19.46 -21.39
N LYS A 99 4.04 -19.60 -20.62
CA LYS A 99 5.02 -18.54 -20.32
C LYS A 99 4.42 -17.29 -19.66
N THR A 100 3.21 -17.40 -19.11
CA THR A 100 2.56 -16.32 -18.38
C THR A 100 3.10 -16.22 -16.95
N PHE A 101 3.36 -14.99 -16.51
CA PHE A 101 3.76 -14.66 -15.15
C PHE A 101 2.58 -14.09 -14.37
N VAL A 102 2.34 -14.63 -13.17
CA VAL A 102 1.36 -14.13 -12.21
C VAL A 102 2.09 -13.64 -10.97
N GLY A 103 1.95 -12.35 -10.66
CA GLY A 103 2.59 -11.71 -9.53
C GLY A 103 1.96 -12.04 -8.17
N HIS A 104 2.61 -11.56 -7.12
CA HIS A 104 2.14 -11.69 -5.75
C HIS A 104 0.75 -11.06 -5.54
N ASP A 105 -0.08 -11.67 -4.71
CA ASP A 105 -1.39 -11.16 -4.30
C ASP A 105 -2.38 -10.96 -5.46
N CYS A 106 -2.26 -11.78 -6.51
CA CYS A 106 -3.28 -11.84 -7.56
C CYS A 106 -4.50 -12.63 -7.08
N SER A 107 -5.70 -12.23 -7.51
CA SER A 107 -6.96 -12.91 -7.16
C SER A 107 -7.80 -13.20 -8.40
N PHE A 108 -8.34 -14.42 -8.46
CA PHE A 108 -9.23 -14.89 -9.53
C PHE A 108 -10.54 -15.34 -8.90
N SER A 109 -11.63 -14.64 -9.21
CA SER A 109 -12.99 -14.99 -8.76
C SER A 109 -13.78 -15.52 -9.95
N ILE A 110 -13.99 -16.84 -9.98
CA ILE A 110 -14.50 -17.57 -11.15
C ILE A 110 -15.84 -18.24 -10.81
N ALA A 111 -16.90 -17.79 -11.46
CA ALA A 111 -18.21 -18.43 -11.46
C ALA A 111 -18.46 -19.22 -12.75
N LYS A 112 -17.85 -18.87 -13.89
CA LYS A 112 -17.97 -19.56 -15.18
C LYS A 112 -16.61 -19.78 -15.86
N ALA A 113 -15.90 -18.74 -16.27
CA ALA A 113 -14.62 -18.89 -16.95
C ALA A 113 -13.76 -17.62 -16.90
N ILE A 114 -12.47 -17.81 -16.57
CA ILE A 114 -11.42 -16.83 -16.80
C ILE A 114 -10.35 -17.49 -17.68
N SER A 115 -10.09 -16.90 -18.85
CA SER A 115 -9.06 -17.36 -19.79
C SER A 115 -7.98 -16.30 -19.93
N ILE A 116 -6.73 -16.71 -19.75
CA ILE A 116 -5.54 -15.87 -19.90
C ILE A 116 -4.65 -16.49 -20.98
N GLY A 117 -4.24 -15.67 -21.94
CA GLY A 117 -3.37 -16.07 -23.03
C GLY A 117 -1.93 -16.38 -22.60
N ARG A 118 -1.06 -16.45 -23.59
CA ARG A 118 0.36 -16.78 -23.48
C ARG A 118 1.19 -15.52 -23.28
N ASN A 119 2.38 -15.69 -22.71
CA ASN A 119 3.36 -14.62 -22.48
C ASN A 119 2.81 -13.39 -21.73
N CYS A 120 1.73 -13.56 -20.95
CA CYS A 120 1.14 -12.43 -20.24
C CYS A 120 1.96 -12.09 -18.99
N LEU A 121 1.94 -10.83 -18.60
CA LEU A 121 2.54 -10.33 -17.37
C LEU A 121 1.43 -9.76 -16.49
N LEU A 122 1.10 -10.47 -15.40
CA LEU A 122 0.22 -9.95 -14.36
C LEU A 122 1.11 -9.48 -13.21
N ALA A 123 1.17 -8.18 -12.99
CA ALA A 123 1.90 -7.61 -11.86
C ALA A 123 1.19 -7.91 -10.52
N GLY A 124 1.83 -7.54 -9.40
CA GLY A 124 1.27 -7.83 -8.08
C GLY A 124 -0.06 -7.10 -7.81
N GLY A 125 -0.98 -7.78 -7.11
CA GLY A 125 -2.28 -7.23 -6.71
C GLY A 125 -3.34 -7.20 -7.81
N VAL A 126 -3.14 -7.89 -8.93
CA VAL A 126 -4.14 -7.96 -10.01
C VAL A 126 -5.35 -8.79 -9.59
N SER A 127 -6.55 -8.28 -9.80
CA SER A 127 -7.80 -8.98 -9.51
C SER A 127 -8.63 -9.17 -10.78
N ILE A 128 -9.07 -10.39 -11.05
CA ILE A 128 -9.90 -10.72 -12.21
C ILE A 128 -11.14 -11.47 -11.74
N ARG A 129 -12.32 -11.01 -12.17
CA ARG A 129 -13.59 -11.61 -11.77
C ARG A 129 -14.59 -11.68 -12.91
N ASP A 130 -15.32 -12.77 -13.02
CA ASP A 130 -16.40 -12.96 -14.01
C ASP A 130 -17.82 -12.85 -13.41
N TYR A 131 -17.91 -12.51 -12.13
CA TYR A 131 -19.17 -12.30 -11.39
C TYR A 131 -19.02 -11.30 -10.24
N ASP A 132 -20.14 -10.70 -9.79
CA ASP A 132 -20.16 -9.66 -8.74
C ASP A 132 -20.32 -10.23 -7.31
N GLY A 133 -20.72 -11.49 -7.19
CA GLY A 133 -20.96 -12.19 -5.93
C GLY A 133 -22.36 -11.98 -5.39
N HIS A 134 -22.77 -10.73 -5.22
CA HIS A 134 -24.08 -10.39 -4.68
C HIS A 134 -24.89 -9.53 -5.66
N PRO A 135 -26.23 -9.56 -5.57
CA PRO A 135 -27.08 -8.61 -6.28
C PRO A 135 -26.73 -7.16 -5.95
N LEU A 136 -26.96 -6.27 -6.91
CA LEU A 136 -26.87 -4.83 -6.69
C LEU A 136 -27.99 -4.34 -5.77
N ASP A 137 -29.17 -4.96 -5.89
CA ASP A 137 -30.31 -4.69 -5.03
C ASP A 137 -29.95 -4.91 -3.55
N ALA A 138 -30.25 -3.92 -2.72
CA ALA A 138 -29.83 -3.89 -1.33
C ALA A 138 -30.65 -4.85 -0.46
N GLU A 139 -31.92 -5.09 -0.78
CA GLU A 139 -32.79 -5.98 -0.03
C GLU A 139 -32.42 -7.44 -0.30
N ALA A 140 -32.28 -7.81 -1.57
CA ALA A 140 -31.80 -9.11 -2.01
C ALA A 140 -30.43 -9.43 -1.39
N ARG A 141 -29.48 -8.49 -1.44
CA ARG A 141 -28.16 -8.67 -0.82
C ARG A 141 -28.25 -8.83 0.70
N ARG A 142 -29.15 -8.12 1.38
CA ARG A 142 -29.37 -8.26 2.84
C ARG A 142 -30.02 -9.60 3.19
N ALA A 143 -30.90 -10.10 2.33
CA ALA A 143 -31.51 -11.42 2.44
C ALA A 143 -30.50 -12.56 2.21
N GLY A 144 -29.24 -12.24 1.87
CA GLY A 144 -28.19 -13.22 1.63
C GLY A 144 -28.28 -13.85 0.24
N GLU A 145 -29.03 -13.23 -0.68
CA GLU A 145 -29.11 -13.70 -2.04
C GLU A 145 -27.75 -13.61 -2.74
N PHE A 146 -27.60 -14.48 -3.73
CA PHE A 146 -26.39 -14.62 -4.52
C PHE A 146 -26.69 -14.27 -5.97
N VAL A 147 -25.65 -13.89 -6.72
CA VAL A 147 -25.80 -13.57 -8.14
C VAL A 147 -26.36 -14.78 -8.92
N VAL A 148 -27.31 -14.49 -9.82
CA VAL A 148 -27.92 -15.50 -10.69
C VAL A 148 -26.99 -15.87 -11.85
N PRO A 149 -27.10 -17.09 -12.42
CA PRO A 149 -26.26 -17.54 -13.53
C PRO A 149 -26.21 -16.60 -14.74
N GLU A 150 -27.31 -15.91 -15.03
CA GLU A 150 -27.48 -14.99 -16.17
C GLU A 150 -26.62 -13.73 -16.03
N ALA A 151 -26.24 -13.37 -14.79
CA ALA A 151 -25.43 -12.19 -14.51
C ALA A 151 -23.91 -12.46 -14.52
N VAL A 152 -23.51 -13.72 -14.72
CA VAL A 152 -22.10 -14.13 -14.88
C VAL A 152 -21.64 -13.89 -16.32
N ARG A 153 -20.51 -13.23 -16.49
CA ARG A 153 -19.93 -12.93 -17.81
C ARG A 153 -18.44 -13.27 -17.81
N PRO A 154 -17.98 -14.28 -18.57
CA PRO A 154 -16.58 -14.69 -18.63
C PRO A 154 -15.62 -13.55 -18.93
N VAL A 155 -14.36 -13.71 -18.51
CA VAL A 155 -13.28 -12.77 -18.83
C VAL A 155 -12.25 -13.46 -19.71
N THR A 156 -11.83 -12.77 -20.77
CA THR A 156 -10.81 -13.25 -21.71
C THR A 156 -9.67 -12.25 -21.80
N ILE A 157 -8.44 -12.73 -21.62
CA ILE A 157 -7.21 -11.97 -21.81
C ILE A 157 -6.44 -12.64 -22.94
N GLY A 158 -6.11 -11.86 -23.97
CA GLY A 158 -5.34 -12.29 -25.14
C GLY A 158 -3.88 -12.60 -24.84
N ASP A 159 -3.10 -12.77 -25.90
CA ASP A 159 -1.67 -13.07 -25.81
C ASP A 159 -0.84 -11.79 -25.60
N ASP A 160 0.32 -11.93 -24.96
CA ASP A 160 1.30 -10.84 -24.75
C ASP A 160 0.73 -9.61 -23.99
N VAL A 161 -0.30 -9.81 -23.17
CA VAL A 161 -0.93 -8.72 -22.38
C VAL A 161 -0.12 -8.41 -21.12
N TRP A 162 0.01 -7.12 -20.79
CA TRP A 162 0.59 -6.66 -19.53
C TRP A 162 -0.44 -5.95 -18.65
N LEU A 163 -0.76 -6.54 -17.49
CA LEU A 163 -1.56 -5.91 -16.45
C LEU A 163 -0.65 -5.33 -15.37
N GLY A 164 -0.69 -4.01 -15.22
CA GLY A 164 0.02 -3.27 -14.17
C GLY A 164 -0.45 -3.63 -12.76
N SER A 165 0.33 -3.23 -11.76
CA SER A 165 0.06 -3.61 -10.37
C SER A 165 -1.29 -3.06 -9.90
N GLY A 166 -2.07 -3.87 -9.21
CA GLY A 166 -3.36 -3.44 -8.66
C GLY A 166 -4.48 -3.26 -9.70
N VAL A 167 -4.32 -3.75 -10.93
CA VAL A 167 -5.37 -3.71 -11.95
C VAL A 167 -6.53 -4.61 -11.55
N ARG A 168 -7.76 -4.14 -11.78
CA ARG A 168 -9.00 -4.91 -11.57
C ARG A 168 -9.71 -5.10 -12.89
N VAL A 169 -9.94 -6.34 -13.30
CA VAL A 169 -10.69 -6.70 -14.51
C VAL A 169 -12.05 -7.25 -14.08
N LEU A 170 -13.12 -6.57 -14.50
CA LEU A 170 -14.49 -6.94 -14.16
C LEU A 170 -15.09 -7.91 -15.17
N LYS A 171 -16.26 -8.45 -14.81
CA LYS A 171 -16.95 -9.48 -15.57
C LYS A 171 -17.27 -9.05 -17.00
N GLY A 172 -17.14 -9.98 -17.94
CA GLY A 172 -17.51 -9.78 -19.34
C GLY A 172 -16.49 -9.05 -20.18
N VAL A 173 -15.32 -8.70 -19.63
CA VAL A 173 -14.26 -7.98 -20.34
C VAL A 173 -13.42 -8.93 -21.19
N THR A 174 -13.15 -8.50 -22.42
CA THR A 174 -12.13 -9.05 -23.30
C THR A 174 -10.97 -8.04 -23.45
N ILE A 175 -9.76 -8.46 -23.11
CA ILE A 175 -8.52 -7.69 -23.35
C ILE A 175 -7.81 -8.32 -24.55
N GLY A 176 -7.68 -7.58 -25.64
CA GLY A 176 -7.04 -8.02 -26.86
C GLY A 176 -5.52 -8.16 -26.74
N ASP A 177 -4.93 -8.84 -27.71
CA ASP A 177 -3.50 -9.16 -27.71
C ASP A 177 -2.60 -7.92 -27.62
N ARG A 178 -1.45 -8.06 -26.95
CA ARG A 178 -0.42 -7.02 -26.80
C ARG A 178 -0.90 -5.74 -26.08
N ALA A 179 -2.10 -5.77 -25.50
CA ALA A 179 -2.61 -4.64 -24.74
C ALA A 179 -1.86 -4.47 -23.41
N VAL A 180 -1.71 -3.21 -22.97
CA VAL A 180 -1.09 -2.84 -21.70
C VAL A 180 -2.10 -2.07 -20.86
N VAL A 181 -2.36 -2.54 -19.65
CA VAL A 181 -3.24 -1.87 -18.70
C VAL A 181 -2.39 -1.28 -17.57
N ALA A 182 -2.42 0.05 -17.43
CA ALA A 182 -1.61 0.74 -16.43
C ALA A 182 -2.02 0.36 -14.99
N ALA A 183 -1.05 0.46 -14.07
CA ALA A 183 -1.25 0.12 -12.66
C ALA A 183 -2.43 0.89 -12.03
N GLY A 184 -3.19 0.19 -11.17
CA GLY A 184 -4.35 0.73 -10.45
C GLY A 184 -5.62 0.90 -11.28
N SER A 185 -5.61 0.55 -12.57
CA SER A 185 -6.78 0.71 -13.45
C SER A 185 -7.91 -0.26 -13.11
N VAL A 186 -9.15 0.13 -13.43
CA VAL A 186 -10.34 -0.73 -13.32
C VAL A 186 -10.93 -0.90 -14.71
N VAL A 187 -10.86 -2.10 -15.25
CA VAL A 187 -11.29 -2.43 -16.61
C VAL A 187 -12.71 -2.98 -16.55
N VAL A 188 -13.64 -2.21 -17.11
CA VAL A 188 -15.08 -2.51 -17.13
C VAL A 188 -15.66 -2.68 -18.54
N LYS A 189 -14.83 -2.48 -19.56
CA LYS A 189 -15.13 -2.61 -20.99
C LYS A 189 -13.97 -3.29 -21.69
N ASP A 190 -14.24 -3.85 -22.85
CA ASP A 190 -13.24 -4.48 -23.69
C ASP A 190 -12.11 -3.51 -24.05
N VAL A 191 -10.89 -4.06 -24.11
CA VAL A 191 -9.68 -3.34 -24.46
C VAL A 191 -9.19 -3.91 -25.80
N PRO A 192 -9.14 -3.13 -26.88
CA PRO A 192 -8.63 -3.59 -28.17
C PRO A 192 -7.18 -4.04 -28.08
N ALA A 193 -6.79 -4.92 -29.00
CA ALA A 193 -5.40 -5.29 -29.17
C ALA A 193 -4.52 -4.06 -29.47
N ASP A 194 -3.22 -4.16 -29.15
CA ASP A 194 -2.22 -3.12 -29.44
C ASP A 194 -2.47 -1.76 -28.77
N THR A 195 -3.25 -1.73 -27.68
CA THR A 195 -3.55 -0.48 -26.96
C THR A 195 -2.87 -0.39 -25.60
N VAL A 196 -2.65 0.83 -25.14
CA VAL A 196 -2.24 1.12 -23.76
C VAL A 196 -3.36 1.91 -23.09
N VAL A 197 -3.95 1.37 -22.03
CA VAL A 197 -5.07 2.01 -21.31
C VAL A 197 -4.70 2.32 -19.86
N ALA A 198 -5.22 3.42 -19.33
CA ALA A 198 -5.01 3.84 -17.95
C ALA A 198 -6.28 4.46 -17.36
N GLY A 199 -6.49 4.29 -16.05
CA GLY A 199 -7.63 4.84 -15.31
C GLY A 199 -8.85 3.90 -15.25
N GLY A 200 -9.97 4.39 -14.72
CA GLY A 200 -11.25 3.65 -14.66
C GLY A 200 -12.09 3.77 -15.93
N GLN A 201 -11.47 4.00 -17.09
CA GLN A 201 -12.12 4.49 -18.32
C GLN A 201 -12.02 3.52 -19.51
N PRO A 202 -12.91 3.68 -20.52
CA PRO A 202 -12.81 3.06 -21.83
C PRO A 202 -11.57 3.57 -22.59
N VAL A 203 -11.15 2.76 -23.56
CA VAL A 203 -10.07 2.95 -24.53
C VAL A 203 -9.87 4.41 -24.93
N LEU A 204 -8.68 4.94 -24.65
CA LEU A 204 -8.18 6.16 -25.26
C LEU A 204 -7.24 5.76 -26.41
N GLU A 205 -7.57 6.28 -27.59
CA GLU A 205 -6.82 6.11 -28.83
C GLU A 205 -5.39 6.63 -28.69
N SER A 206 -4.48 6.00 -29.44
CA SER A 206 -3.03 6.23 -29.39
C SER A 206 -2.65 7.70 -29.55
N SER A 207 -1.87 8.22 -28.60
CA SER A 207 -1.15 9.48 -28.76
C SER A 207 0.35 9.21 -28.77
N THR A 208 0.97 9.54 -29.90
CA THR A 208 2.42 9.62 -30.11
C THR A 208 3.11 10.38 -28.97
N LYS A 209 4.18 9.80 -28.42
CA LYS A 209 5.02 10.44 -27.40
C LYS A 209 5.61 11.75 -27.93
N GLU A 210 5.13 12.86 -27.42
CA GLU A 210 5.87 14.13 -27.31
C GLU A 210 6.40 14.26 -25.87
N PRO A 211 7.63 14.77 -25.65
CA PRO A 211 8.19 14.92 -24.32
C PRO A 211 7.52 16.08 -23.58
N LEU A 212 7.00 15.81 -22.38
CA LEU A 212 6.41 16.81 -21.48
C LEU A 212 7.41 17.96 -21.20
N ALA A 213 6.98 19.18 -21.49
CA ALA A 213 7.69 20.40 -21.13
C ALA A 213 7.77 20.57 -19.60
N ASP A 214 8.96 20.95 -19.13
CA ASP A 214 9.28 21.15 -17.72
C ASP A 214 8.54 22.39 -17.18
N THR A 215 7.64 22.18 -16.22
CA THR A 215 6.99 23.28 -15.48
C THR A 215 7.61 23.39 -14.10
N PRO A 216 8.15 24.57 -13.71
CA PRO A 216 8.84 24.72 -12.44
C PRO A 216 7.83 24.67 -11.29
N ARG A 217 7.98 23.67 -10.40
CA ARG A 217 7.18 23.56 -9.17
C ARG A 217 7.48 24.71 -8.21
N PRO A 218 6.47 25.34 -7.58
CA PRO A 218 6.70 26.44 -6.65
C PRO A 218 7.44 25.93 -5.39
N ARG A 219 8.63 26.47 -5.13
CA ARG A 219 9.40 26.20 -3.93
C ARG A 219 8.73 26.90 -2.74
N SER A 220 8.13 26.12 -1.84
CA SER A 220 7.42 26.67 -0.68
C SER A 220 8.38 27.47 0.21
N LEU A 221 8.04 28.74 0.42
CA LEU A 221 8.67 29.69 1.36
C LEU A 221 8.85 29.07 2.77
N TRP A 222 7.95 28.16 3.14
CA TRP A 222 7.97 27.41 4.40
C TRP A 222 9.20 26.52 4.61
N ARG A 223 9.77 25.93 3.53
CA ARG A 223 11.03 25.16 3.64
C ARG A 223 12.22 26.06 3.92
N ARG A 224 12.24 27.27 3.35
CA ARG A 224 13.27 28.28 3.66
C ARG A 224 13.11 28.76 5.10
N ALA A 225 11.90 29.17 5.51
CA ALA A 225 11.65 29.63 6.88
C ALA A 225 12.06 28.59 7.95
N ALA A 226 11.69 27.32 7.76
CA ALA A 226 12.07 26.24 8.67
C ALA A 226 13.60 26.02 8.73
N THR A 227 14.29 26.16 7.60
CA THR A 227 15.76 26.04 7.54
C THR A 227 16.43 27.21 8.27
N TRP A 228 15.92 28.45 8.13
CA TRP A 228 16.44 29.63 8.83
C TRP A 228 16.21 29.57 10.35
N SER A 229 15.09 29.01 10.81
CA SER A 229 14.83 28.83 12.25
C SER A 229 15.80 27.84 12.91
N VAL A 230 16.16 26.76 12.21
CA VAL A 230 17.13 25.76 12.70
C VAL A 230 18.53 26.38 12.83
N TRP A 231 18.96 27.17 11.84
CA TRP A 231 20.24 27.87 11.91
C TRP A 231 20.27 28.93 13.03
N GLY A 232 19.19 29.69 13.22
CA GLY A 232 19.08 30.66 14.32
C GLY A 232 19.20 30.01 15.70
N TYR A 233 18.57 28.85 15.90
CA TYR A 233 18.64 28.11 17.16
C TYR A 233 20.04 27.54 17.43
N THR A 234 20.74 27.10 16.38
CA THR A 234 22.10 26.56 16.48
C THR A 234 23.11 27.64 16.85
N VAL A 235 22.96 28.86 16.31
CA VAL A 235 23.81 30.00 16.65
C VAL A 235 23.56 30.47 18.09
N ALA A 236 22.31 30.57 18.53
CA ALA A 236 21.97 30.95 19.90
C ALA A 236 22.54 29.96 20.94
N LEU A 237 22.48 28.65 20.65
CA LEU A 237 23.05 27.63 21.52
C LEU A 237 24.57 27.73 21.62
N ALA A 238 25.26 28.00 20.49
CA ALA A 238 26.70 28.20 20.47
C ALA A 238 27.13 29.45 21.27
N VAL A 239 26.33 30.53 21.25
CA VAL A 239 26.57 31.73 22.06
C VAL A 239 26.39 31.44 23.55
N ILE A 240 25.34 30.71 23.94
CA ILE A 240 25.09 30.33 25.35
C ILE A 240 26.19 29.42 25.88
N VAL A 241 26.61 28.41 25.10
CA VAL A 241 27.71 27.53 25.49
C VAL A 241 29.03 28.30 25.57
N GLY A 242 29.31 29.19 24.62
CA GLY A 242 30.50 30.04 24.64
C GLY A 242 30.53 31.00 25.82
N SER A 243 29.39 31.58 26.21
CA SER A 243 29.28 32.48 27.37
C SER A 243 29.39 31.75 28.71
N LEU A 244 28.92 30.51 28.79
CA LEU A 244 29.17 29.62 29.93
C LEU A 244 30.63 29.15 30.00
N TRP A 245 31.32 29.10 28.86
CA TRP A 245 32.73 28.71 28.79
C TRP A 245 33.69 29.87 29.11
N ILE A 246 33.23 31.12 29.01
CA ILE A 246 34.05 32.34 29.16
C ILE A 246 33.73 33.14 30.46
N GLY A 247 32.60 32.92 31.15
CA GLY A 247 32.10 33.81 32.23
C GLY A 247 31.99 33.22 33.66
N THR A 248 33.06 33.37 34.45
CA THR A 248 33.22 33.57 35.91
C THR A 248 32.09 33.33 36.97
N ASP A 249 32.43 32.49 37.96
CA ASP A 249 32.22 32.50 39.44
C ASP A 249 31.25 33.49 40.16
N ARG A 250 29.92 33.25 40.16
CA ARG A 250 29.01 33.85 41.17
C ARG A 250 27.92 32.89 41.69
N TRP A 251 28.11 32.38 42.90
CA TRP A 251 27.47 31.14 43.41
C TRP A 251 26.30 31.37 44.40
N TRP A 252 25.87 32.62 44.64
CA TRP A 252 25.01 32.96 45.80
C TRP A 252 23.48 32.99 45.52
N TRP A 253 23.04 32.94 44.26
CA TRP A 253 21.61 32.79 43.93
C TRP A 253 21.03 31.42 44.32
N ALA A 254 21.89 30.41 44.47
CA ALA A 254 21.51 29.06 44.88
C ALA A 254 21.06 28.99 46.35
N THR A 255 21.54 29.92 47.20
CA THR A 255 21.26 29.92 48.64
C THR A 255 19.83 30.38 48.96
N ILE A 256 19.29 31.35 48.22
CA ILE A 256 17.94 31.88 48.44
C ILE A 256 16.85 30.84 48.13
N LEU A 257 17.09 29.97 47.15
CA LEU A 257 16.15 28.91 46.75
C LEU A 257 16.19 27.69 47.68
N ALA A 258 17.26 27.51 48.46
CA ALA A 258 17.46 26.33 49.30
C ALA A 258 16.75 26.38 50.67
N PHE A 259 16.40 27.58 51.17
CA PHE A 259 15.97 27.78 52.56
C PHE A 259 14.56 28.39 52.74
N ALA A 260 13.76 28.57 51.69
CA ALA A 260 12.37 29.03 51.82
C ALA A 260 11.43 27.89 52.34
N PRO A 261 10.46 28.17 53.25
CA PRO A 261 9.77 27.12 54.02
C PRO A 261 8.80 26.24 53.22
N ARG A 262 8.77 24.96 53.64
CA ARG A 262 8.17 23.79 52.99
C ARG A 262 6.85 23.42 53.64
N TRP A 263 5.78 23.86 52.99
CA TRP A 263 4.39 23.51 53.22
C TRP A 263 3.88 22.87 51.89
N PRO A 264 2.74 22.21 51.87
CA PRO A 264 2.73 20.77 51.87
C PRO A 264 2.24 20.20 50.55
N TRP A 265 2.90 19.17 50.04
CA TRP A 265 2.57 17.77 50.40
C TRP A 265 1.28 17.22 49.76
N LEU A 266 0.88 17.68 48.56
CA LEU A 266 -0.13 17.00 47.73
C LEU A 266 0.41 16.27 46.49
N VAL A 267 1.73 16.12 46.39
CA VAL A 267 2.33 15.53 45.19
C VAL A 267 3.03 14.22 45.57
N PRO A 268 2.61 13.07 45.01
CA PRO A 268 3.04 11.76 45.48
C PRO A 268 4.54 11.56 45.26
N ALA A 269 5.15 10.75 46.12
CA ALA A 269 6.58 10.47 46.21
C ALA A 269 7.37 10.21 44.89
N PRO A 270 6.78 9.76 43.76
CA PRO A 270 7.51 9.65 42.50
C PRO A 270 8.03 10.99 41.96
N LEU A 271 7.38 12.12 42.27
CA LEU A 271 7.78 13.44 41.80
C LEU A 271 8.96 14.03 42.59
N VAL A 272 9.16 13.60 43.85
CA VAL A 272 10.32 13.97 44.67
C VAL A 272 11.59 13.23 44.20
N LEU A 273 11.45 11.98 43.77
CA LEU A 273 12.54 11.21 43.14
C LEU A 273 12.92 11.79 41.76
N LEU A 274 11.93 12.25 40.99
CA LEU A 274 12.16 13.01 39.76
C LEU A 274 12.90 14.33 40.05
N PHE A 275 12.56 15.04 41.14
CA PHE A 275 13.23 16.28 41.54
C PHE A 275 14.70 16.08 41.96
N ALA A 276 15.02 14.96 42.61
CA ALA A 276 16.39 14.60 42.99
C ALA A 276 17.28 14.28 41.77
N VAL A 277 16.70 13.71 40.71
CA VAL A 277 17.38 13.51 39.42
C VAL A 277 17.49 14.83 38.65
N PHE A 278 16.47 15.69 38.75
CA PHE A 278 16.42 17.08 38.23
C PHE A 278 17.56 17.98 38.75
N ALA A 279 17.94 17.85 40.02
CA ALA A 279 18.95 18.71 40.66
C ALA A 279 20.39 18.45 40.16
N ARG A 280 20.66 17.32 39.49
CA ARG A 280 22.02 16.89 39.15
C ARG A 280 22.43 17.17 37.70
N TRP A 281 21.51 17.59 36.84
CA TRP A 281 21.77 17.77 35.39
C TRP A 281 21.31 19.10 34.80
N GLY A 282 21.02 20.09 35.66
CA GLY A 282 20.90 21.51 35.27
C GLY A 282 19.74 21.83 34.31
N VAL A 283 19.46 23.12 34.17
CA VAL A 283 18.34 23.69 33.40
C VAL A 283 18.36 23.26 31.91
N GLY A 284 19.50 22.78 31.39
CA GLY A 284 19.67 22.32 30.01
C GLY A 284 18.99 20.98 29.66
N ALA A 285 18.89 20.02 30.59
CA ALA A 285 18.21 18.75 30.32
C ALA A 285 16.67 18.91 30.24
N CYS A 286 16.12 19.88 30.95
CA CYS A 286 14.68 20.21 30.92
C CYS A 286 14.26 20.91 29.63
N ALA A 287 15.08 21.85 29.13
CA ALA A 287 14.85 22.45 27.82
C ALA A 287 14.89 21.38 26.73
N LEU A 288 15.84 20.45 26.77
CA LEU A 288 15.95 19.39 25.77
C LEU A 288 14.76 18.40 25.83
N ILE A 289 14.30 17.96 27.01
CA ILE A 289 13.19 17.01 27.14
C ILE A 289 11.83 17.63 26.83
N ILE A 290 11.60 18.90 27.18
CA ILE A 290 10.37 19.62 26.82
C ILE A 290 10.34 19.90 25.31
N THR A 291 11.47 20.23 24.70
CA THR A 291 11.58 20.42 23.23
C THR A 291 11.52 19.08 22.47
N LEU A 292 12.07 17.98 23.00
CA LEU A 292 11.98 16.65 22.36
C LEU A 292 10.61 15.99 22.56
N GLY A 293 9.95 16.21 23.70
CA GLY A 293 8.61 15.71 24.02
C GLY A 293 7.51 16.39 23.21
N ALA A 294 7.64 17.70 22.95
CA ALA A 294 6.75 18.43 22.03
C ALA A 294 6.93 18.02 20.55
N VAL A 295 8.08 17.46 20.19
CA VAL A 295 8.37 16.92 18.84
C VAL A 295 7.95 15.45 18.69
N LEU A 296 7.87 14.69 19.78
CA LEU A 296 7.52 13.26 19.77
C LEU A 296 6.07 12.93 20.18
N MET A 297 5.39 13.82 20.91
CA MET A 297 3.94 13.70 21.14
C MET A 297 3.20 14.69 20.26
N GLY A 298 2.67 14.17 19.15
CA GLY A 298 1.67 14.83 18.33
C GLY A 298 0.46 15.25 19.16
N VAL A 299 0.48 16.48 19.65
CA VAL A 299 -0.73 17.23 19.94
C VAL A 299 -1.21 17.81 18.61
N ARG A 300 -2.23 17.16 18.04
CA ARG A 300 -3.10 17.82 17.08
C ARG A 300 -3.91 18.85 17.85
N VAL A 301 -3.53 20.12 17.76
CA VAL A 301 -4.45 21.20 18.11
C VAL A 301 -5.44 21.32 16.95
N ASN A 302 -6.68 20.88 17.16
CA ASN A 302 -7.81 21.28 16.33
C ASN A 302 -8.11 22.76 16.64
N LEU A 303 -7.30 23.65 16.09
CA LEU A 303 -7.69 25.05 15.94
C LEU A 303 -8.66 25.10 14.75
N PRO A 304 -9.87 25.65 14.91
CA PRO A 304 -10.71 25.97 13.78
C PRO A 304 -10.03 27.14 13.06
N LEU A 305 -9.10 26.82 12.16
CA LEU A 305 -8.65 27.79 11.18
C LEU A 305 -9.87 28.13 10.34
N PRO A 306 -10.20 29.43 10.16
CA PRO A 306 -11.12 29.82 9.11
C PRO A 306 -10.59 29.22 7.81
N ARG A 307 -11.34 28.30 7.23
CA ARG A 307 -11.07 27.83 5.88
C ARG A 307 -11.39 28.99 4.97
N GLU A 308 -10.39 29.84 4.72
CA GLU A 308 -10.36 30.57 3.46
C GLU A 308 -10.35 29.50 2.36
N PRO A 309 -11.30 29.54 1.41
CA PRO A 309 -11.37 28.59 0.32
C PRO A 309 -10.17 28.84 -0.60
N THR A 310 -9.03 28.24 -0.27
CA THR A 310 -7.97 28.04 -1.23
C THR A 310 -8.49 26.99 -2.20
N GLY A 311 -8.91 27.46 -3.38
CA GLY A 311 -9.48 26.67 -4.48
C GLY A 311 -8.50 25.65 -5.07
N ALA A 312 -7.99 24.74 -4.25
CA ALA A 312 -7.40 23.49 -4.71
C ALA A 312 -8.55 22.48 -4.85
N GLU A 313 -9.16 22.45 -6.04
CA GLU A 313 -10.02 21.35 -6.47
C GLU A 313 -9.27 20.02 -6.33
N PHE A 314 -9.62 19.21 -5.34
CA PHE A 314 -9.33 17.78 -5.39
C PHE A 314 -10.54 17.10 -6.03
N ARG A 315 -10.48 16.90 -7.35
CA ARG A 315 -11.44 16.04 -8.05
C ARG A 315 -11.08 14.58 -7.79
N LEU A 316 -11.78 13.94 -6.84
CA LEU A 316 -11.79 12.47 -6.78
C LEU A 316 -12.75 11.95 -7.85
N VAL A 317 -12.22 11.75 -9.06
CA VAL A 317 -12.99 11.14 -10.15
C VAL A 317 -12.92 9.62 -10.00
N THR A 318 -13.96 9.02 -9.42
CA THR A 318 -14.20 7.58 -9.58
C THR A 318 -15.43 7.45 -10.48
N MET A 319 -15.21 7.17 -11.77
CA MET A 319 -16.31 6.95 -12.71
C MET A 319 -16.69 5.48 -12.64
N ASN A 320 -17.72 5.18 -11.86
CA ASN A 320 -18.22 3.82 -11.74
C ASN A 320 -19.75 3.82 -11.57
N VAL A 321 -20.45 4.34 -12.58
CA VAL A 321 -21.83 3.96 -12.88
C VAL A 321 -21.95 3.94 -14.40
N ALA A 322 -22.50 2.85 -14.96
CA ALA A 322 -22.88 2.83 -16.37
C ALA A 322 -23.95 3.91 -16.60
N ALA A 323 -23.86 4.66 -17.70
CA ALA A 323 -24.95 5.55 -18.10
C ALA A 323 -26.25 4.73 -18.22
N GLY A 324 -27.24 5.06 -17.37
CA GLY A 324 -28.56 4.42 -17.38
C GLY A 324 -28.81 3.29 -16.36
N ALA A 325 -27.87 2.98 -15.45
CA ALA A 325 -28.10 1.94 -14.43
C ALA A 325 -28.77 2.45 -13.14
N VAL A 326 -28.87 3.76 -12.96
CA VAL A 326 -29.42 4.41 -11.77
C VAL A 326 -30.12 5.69 -12.23
N GLU A 327 -31.42 5.84 -11.92
CA GLU A 327 -32.17 7.07 -12.17
C GLU A 327 -31.50 8.26 -11.45
N PRO A 328 -31.40 9.45 -12.10
CA PRO A 328 -30.72 10.63 -11.55
C PRO A 328 -31.15 11.00 -10.12
N GLU A 329 -32.41 10.76 -9.75
CA GLU A 329 -32.93 11.02 -8.40
C GLU A 329 -32.27 10.22 -7.26
N HIS A 330 -31.54 9.15 -7.56
CA HIS A 330 -30.81 8.37 -6.56
C HIS A 330 -29.37 8.86 -6.33
N PHE A 331 -28.91 9.86 -7.09
CA PHE A 331 -27.67 10.57 -6.79
C PHE A 331 -27.97 11.68 -5.78
N VAL A 332 -27.66 11.44 -4.51
CA VAL A 332 -27.55 12.53 -3.53
C VAL A 332 -26.26 13.28 -3.83
N ALA A 333 -26.36 14.38 -4.59
CA ALA A 333 -25.28 15.35 -4.66
C ALA A 333 -24.99 15.85 -3.24
N VAL A 334 -23.75 15.66 -2.78
CA VAL A 334 -23.34 16.09 -1.43
C VAL A 334 -23.18 17.62 -1.34
N TRP A 335 -23.45 18.38 -2.42
CA TRP A 335 -23.63 19.83 -2.37
C TRP A 335 -24.65 20.31 -3.42
N PRO A 336 -25.79 20.93 -3.03
CA PRO A 336 -26.85 21.36 -3.95
C PRO A 336 -26.57 22.64 -4.76
N GLU A 337 -25.41 23.27 -4.61
CA GLU A 337 -25.20 24.66 -5.06
C GLU A 337 -24.43 24.81 -6.38
N LEU A 338 -24.32 23.76 -7.20
CA LEU A 338 -23.60 23.81 -8.47
C LEU A 338 -24.42 23.23 -9.64
N THR A 339 -25.66 23.68 -9.76
CA THR A 339 -26.36 23.74 -11.05
C THR A 339 -26.46 25.20 -11.46
N ASP A 340 -25.46 25.66 -12.20
CA ASP A 340 -25.56 26.71 -13.23
C ASP A 340 -24.37 26.57 -14.20
#